data_AF-A0A948WMU6-F1
#
_entry.id   AF-A0A948WMU6-F1
#
_cell.length_a   1.000
_cell.length_b   1.000
_cell.length_c   1.000
_cell.angle_alpha   90.00
_cell.angle_beta   90.00
_cell.angle_gamma   90.00
#
_symmetry.space_group_name_H-M   'P 1'
#
loop_
_entity.id
_entity.type
_entity.pdbx_description
1 polymer ?
#
loop_
_entity_poly.entity_id
_entity_poly.type
_entity_poly.pdbx_seq_one_letter_code
_entity_poly.pdbx_strand_id
1 'polypeptide(L)'
;MEVRNATIERIMDVARKEFLEKGYQGARMQAIADSAGINKASLHYYFDSKDKLFEAIFEEAMQKVLPIMLKALIEEPSLEEVQDHVCVELPRYCAPRRLIVVSSLPRTSLGKVRRRDLVEELTSRE
;
A
#
# COMPACT_ATOMS: atom_id res chain seq x y z
N MET A 1 -12.80 -18.72 -25.09
CA MET A 1 -12.28 -18.32 -23.76
C MET A 1 -12.28 -16.81 -23.58
N GLU A 2 -11.88 -16.01 -24.59
CA GLU A 2 -11.80 -14.54 -24.52
C GLU A 2 -13.11 -13.81 -24.14
N VAL A 3 -14.24 -14.19 -24.74
CA VAL A 3 -15.55 -13.52 -24.47
C VAL A 3 -15.98 -13.65 -23.01
N ARG A 4 -15.62 -14.77 -22.36
CA ARG A 4 -15.94 -15.01 -20.95
C ARG A 4 -15.15 -14.08 -20.05
N ASN A 5 -13.85 -13.91 -20.33
CA ASN A 5 -12.98 -13.04 -19.54
C ASN A 5 -13.38 -11.57 -19.68
N ALA A 6 -13.68 -11.09 -20.89
CA ALA A 6 -14.15 -9.72 -21.11
C ALA A 6 -15.47 -9.42 -20.37
N THR A 7 -16.35 -10.40 -20.25
CA THR A 7 -17.60 -10.25 -19.48
C THR A 7 -17.33 -10.16 -17.98
N ILE A 8 -16.43 -11.01 -17.46
CA ILE A 8 -16.03 -11.01 -16.05
C ILE A 8 -15.36 -9.67 -15.68
N GLU A 9 -14.44 -9.18 -16.49
CA GLU A 9 -13.78 -7.88 -16.28
C GLU A 9 -14.79 -6.75 -16.21
N ARG A 10 -15.73 -6.69 -17.17
CA ARG A 10 -16.80 -5.69 -17.15
C ARG A 10 -17.67 -5.77 -15.89
N ILE A 11 -18.03 -6.98 -15.44
CA ILE A 11 -18.77 -7.15 -14.18
C ILE A 11 -17.96 -6.63 -12.99
N MET A 12 -16.68 -6.98 -12.91
CA MET A 12 -15.78 -6.58 -11.84
C MET A 12 -15.62 -5.06 -11.77
N ASP A 13 -15.49 -4.39 -12.92
CA ASP A 13 -15.34 -2.93 -12.98
C ASP A 13 -16.58 -2.18 -12.50
N VAL A 14 -17.77 -2.56 -12.97
CA VAL A 14 -19.02 -1.91 -12.53
C VAL A 14 -19.34 -2.24 -11.07
N ALA A 15 -19.05 -3.47 -10.63
CA ALA A 15 -19.21 -3.86 -9.24
C ALA A 15 -18.28 -3.08 -8.32
N ARG A 16 -17.02 -2.88 -8.71
CA ARG A 16 -16.05 -2.07 -7.97
C ARG A 16 -16.58 -0.65 -7.77
N LYS A 17 -17.11 -0.03 -8.83
CA LYS A 17 -17.71 1.30 -8.76
C LYS A 17 -18.91 1.34 -7.80
N GLU A 18 -19.84 0.40 -7.93
CA GLU A 18 -21.03 0.31 -7.04
C GLU A 18 -20.62 0.12 -5.57
N PHE A 19 -19.65 -0.75 -5.29
CA PHE A 19 -19.14 -0.98 -3.93
C PHE A 19 -18.43 0.24 -3.35
N LEU A 20 -17.66 0.98 -4.16
CA LEU A 20 -16.98 2.19 -3.72
C LEU A 20 -17.96 3.34 -3.44
N GLU A 21 -19.00 3.49 -4.27
CA GLU A 21 -19.96 4.58 -4.14
C GLU A 21 -20.99 4.35 -3.02
N LYS A 22 -21.44 3.10 -2.84
CA LYS A 22 -22.55 2.78 -1.92
C LYS A 22 -22.15 1.92 -0.73
N GLY A 23 -20.88 1.53 -0.65
CA GLY A 23 -20.39 0.55 0.31
C GLY A 23 -20.93 -0.85 0.06
N TYR A 24 -20.39 -1.83 0.80
CA TYR A 24 -20.82 -3.23 0.68
C TYR A 24 -22.33 -3.40 0.92
N GLN A 25 -22.89 -2.79 1.98
CA GLN A 25 -24.31 -2.95 2.32
C GLN A 25 -25.25 -2.27 1.33
N GLY A 26 -24.87 -1.09 0.81
CA GLY A 26 -25.69 -0.33 -0.14
C GLY A 26 -25.66 -0.89 -1.57
N ALA A 27 -24.59 -1.59 -1.94
CA ALA A 27 -24.45 -2.20 -3.27
C ALA A 27 -25.48 -3.31 -3.51
N ARG A 28 -26.13 -3.27 -4.68
CA ARG A 28 -27.17 -4.22 -5.09
C ARG A 28 -26.70 -5.03 -6.30
N MET A 29 -26.78 -6.36 -6.22
CA MET A 29 -26.48 -7.25 -7.36
C MET A 29 -27.28 -6.92 -8.62
N GLN A 30 -28.52 -6.44 -8.47
CA GLN A 30 -29.33 -6.00 -9.61
C GLN A 30 -28.72 -4.77 -10.29
N ALA A 31 -28.34 -3.74 -9.52
CA ALA A 31 -27.74 -2.52 -10.08
C ALA A 31 -26.41 -2.79 -10.78
N ILE A 32 -25.62 -3.74 -10.26
CA ILE A 32 -24.39 -4.24 -10.89
C ILE A 32 -24.71 -4.90 -12.22
N ALA A 33 -25.68 -5.82 -12.28
CA ALA A 33 -26.10 -6.49 -13.50
C ALA A 33 -26.58 -5.49 -14.57
N ASP A 34 -27.42 -4.54 -14.16
CA ASP A 34 -27.98 -3.49 -15.03
C ASP A 34 -26.87 -2.62 -15.63
N SER A 35 -25.92 -2.18 -14.79
CA SER A 35 -24.76 -1.37 -15.22
C SER A 35 -23.79 -2.16 -16.10
N ALA A 36 -23.69 -3.47 -15.87
CA ALA A 36 -22.96 -4.39 -16.73
C ALA A 36 -23.68 -4.66 -18.06
N GLY A 37 -24.96 -4.33 -18.22
CA GLY A 37 -25.74 -4.71 -19.41
C GLY A 37 -25.96 -6.22 -19.51
N ILE A 38 -26.05 -6.91 -18.37
CA ILE A 38 -26.40 -8.35 -18.29
C ILE A 38 -27.61 -8.52 -17.38
N ASN A 39 -28.31 -9.66 -17.50
CA ASN A 39 -29.35 -9.98 -16.54
C ASN A 39 -28.74 -10.53 -15.24
N LYS A 40 -29.52 -10.45 -14.15
CA LYS A 40 -29.10 -10.89 -12.82
C LYS A 40 -28.78 -12.40 -12.74
N ALA A 41 -29.48 -13.24 -13.51
CA ALA A 41 -29.19 -14.68 -13.54
C ALA A 41 -27.82 -14.97 -14.16
N SER A 42 -27.45 -14.25 -15.22
CA SER A 42 -26.12 -14.31 -15.82
C SER A 42 -25.04 -13.78 -14.88
N LEU A 43 -25.33 -12.74 -14.08
CA LEU A 43 -24.40 -12.31 -13.03
C LEU A 43 -24.17 -13.42 -12.01
N HIS A 44 -25.24 -14.08 -11.55
CA HIS A 44 -25.14 -15.21 -10.62
C HIS A 44 -24.42 -16.43 -11.22
N TYR A 45 -24.43 -16.61 -12.54
CA TYR A 45 -23.62 -17.64 -13.20
C TYR A 45 -22.11 -17.38 -13.08
N TYR A 46 -21.68 -16.12 -13.04
CA TYR A 46 -20.27 -15.75 -12.87
C TYR A 46 -19.87 -15.63 -11.39
N PHE A 47 -20.78 -15.09 -10.57
CA PHE A 47 -20.57 -14.83 -9.15
C PHE A 47 -21.81 -15.23 -8.36
N ASP A 48 -21.72 -16.39 -7.70
CA ASP A 48 -22.84 -17.00 -6.97
C ASP A 48 -23.51 -16.05 -5.97
N SER A 49 -22.73 -15.17 -5.34
CA SER A 49 -23.23 -14.22 -4.33
C SER A 49 -22.53 -12.85 -4.41
N LYS A 50 -23.13 -11.87 -3.72
CA LYS A 50 -22.51 -10.56 -3.51
C LYS A 50 -21.17 -10.69 -2.78
N ASP A 51 -21.07 -11.64 -1.84
CA ASP A 51 -19.83 -11.93 -1.11
C ASP A 51 -18.74 -12.41 -2.05
N LYS A 52 -19.04 -13.38 -2.93
CA LYS A 52 -18.06 -13.91 -3.87
C LYS A 52 -17.56 -12.87 -4.85
N LEU A 53 -18.45 -12.00 -5.32
CA LEU A 53 -18.07 -10.87 -6.17
C LEU A 53 -17.19 -9.87 -5.40
N PHE A 54 -17.53 -9.56 -4.15
CA PHE A 54 -16.75 -8.65 -3.33
C PHE A 54 -15.38 -9.23 -2.96
N GLU A 55 -15.32 -10.51 -2.57
CA GLU A 55 -14.09 -11.26 -2.32
C GLU A 55 -13.16 -11.22 -3.52
N ALA A 56 -13.66 -11.50 -4.73
CA ALA A 56 -12.85 -11.45 -5.95
C ALA A 56 -12.24 -10.06 -6.19
N ILE A 57 -13.03 -9.00 -6.00
CA ILE A 57 -12.56 -7.61 -6.17
C ILE A 57 -11.52 -7.28 -5.09
N PHE A 58 -11.75 -7.71 -3.86
CA PHE A 58 -10.85 -7.48 -2.74
C PHE A 58 -9.53 -8.22 -2.93
N GLU A 59 -9.56 -9.48 -3.36
CA GLU A 59 -8.37 -10.26 -3.69
C GLU A 59 -7.53 -9.59 -4.79
N GLU A 60 -8.17 -9.14 -5.87
CA GLU A 60 -7.47 -8.42 -6.95
C GLU A 60 -6.81 -7.12 -6.44
N ALA A 61 -7.48 -6.40 -5.53
CA ALA A 61 -6.91 -5.21 -4.91
C ALA A 61 -5.73 -5.56 -3.99
N MET A 62 -5.86 -6.61 -3.18
CA MET A 62 -4.81 -7.07 -2.27
C MET A 62 -3.58 -7.58 -3.02
N GLN A 63 -3.74 -8.24 -4.17
CA GLN A 63 -2.61 -8.65 -5.02
C GLN A 63 -1.75 -7.46 -5.47
N LYS A 64 -2.34 -6.26 -5.59
CA LYS A 64 -1.61 -5.03 -5.96
C LYS A 64 -0.98 -4.35 -4.75
N VAL A 65 -1.69 -4.34 -3.61
CA VAL A 65 -1.27 -3.61 -2.39
C VAL A 65 -0.25 -4.39 -1.57
N LEU A 66 -0.45 -5.69 -1.40
CA LEU A 66 0.36 -6.53 -0.49
C LEU A 66 1.86 -6.52 -0.84
N PRO A 67 2.29 -6.60 -2.12
CA PRO A 67 3.72 -6.52 -2.45
C PRO A 67 4.34 -5.17 -2.06
N ILE A 68 3.61 -4.07 -2.23
CA ILE A 68 4.07 -2.71 -1.87
C ILE A 68 4.23 -2.60 -0.36
N MET A 69 3.24 -3.08 0.41
CA MET A 69 3.32 -3.12 1.87
C MET A 69 4.47 -4.01 2.35
N LEU A 70 4.61 -5.22 1.81
CA LEU A 70 5.70 -6.13 2.18
C LEU A 70 7.07 -5.53 1.86
N LYS A 71 7.21 -4.88 0.70
CA LYS A 71 8.42 -4.14 0.32
C LYS A 71 8.76 -3.09 1.38
N ALA A 72 7.80 -2.24 1.75
CA ALA A 72 7.99 -1.20 2.75
C ALA A 72 8.26 -1.74 4.18
N LEU A 73 7.84 -2.98 4.48
CA LEU A 73 8.07 -3.61 5.79
C LEU A 73 9.42 -4.34 5.87
N ILE A 74 9.96 -4.80 4.74
CA ILE A 74 11.15 -5.65 4.68
C ILE A 74 12.38 -4.85 4.21
N GLU A 75 12.20 -3.91 3.30
CA GLU A 75 13.30 -3.06 2.85
C GLU A 75 13.52 -1.95 3.87
N GLU A 76 14.72 -1.92 4.45
CA GLU A 76 15.19 -0.73 5.13
C GLU A 76 15.30 0.38 4.07
N PRO A 77 14.69 1.55 4.30
CA PRO A 77 14.81 2.65 3.36
C PRO A 77 16.28 2.99 3.19
N SER A 78 16.70 3.21 1.95
CA SER A 78 18.04 3.69 1.68
C SER A 78 18.27 5.03 2.37
N LEU A 79 19.54 5.36 2.63
CA LEU A 79 19.89 6.66 3.21
C LEU A 79 19.36 7.81 2.35
N GLU A 80 19.32 7.65 1.02
CA GLU A 80 18.82 8.64 0.07
C GLU A 80 17.30 8.85 0.22
N GLU A 81 16.52 7.78 0.30
CA GLU A 81 15.07 7.86 0.54
C GLU A 81 14.73 8.52 1.89
N VAL A 82 15.52 8.23 2.94
CA VAL A 82 15.37 8.90 4.23
C VAL A 82 15.73 10.39 4.12
N GLN A 83 16.78 10.74 3.38
CA GLN A 83 17.18 12.14 3.17
C GLN A 83 16.10 12.94 2.44
N ASP A 84 15.54 12.37 1.38
CA ASP A 84 14.46 12.99 0.61
C ASP A 84 13.23 13.21 1.48
N HIS A 85 12.80 12.17 2.21
CA HIS A 85 11.65 12.27 3.10
C HIS A 85 11.84 13.31 4.20
N VAL A 86 13.01 13.34 4.85
CA VAL A 86 13.36 14.31 5.88
C VAL A 86 13.37 15.74 5.33
N CYS A 87 13.86 15.96 4.11
CA CYS A 87 13.88 17.27 3.47
C CYS A 87 12.47 17.78 3.11
N VAL A 88 11.56 16.88 2.75
CA VAL A 88 10.18 17.21 2.37
C VAL A 88 9.30 17.45 3.59
N GLU A 89 9.39 16.60 4.61
CA GLU A 89 8.45 16.58 5.73
C GLU A 89 8.87 17.47 6.92
N LEU A 90 10.18 17.69 7.12
CA LEU A 90 10.60 18.53 8.24
C LEU A 90 10.43 20.02 7.93
N PRO A 91 9.93 20.82 8.90
CA PRO A 91 10.00 22.27 8.80
C PRO A 91 11.43 22.72 8.54
N ARG A 92 11.62 23.82 7.78
CA ARG A 92 12.95 24.32 7.38
C ARG A 92 13.95 24.48 8.54
N TYR A 93 13.47 24.76 9.76
CA TYR A 93 14.32 24.91 10.95
C TYR A 93 14.74 23.58 11.59
N CYS A 94 14.12 22.47 11.21
CA CYS A 94 14.42 21.11 11.66
C CYS A 94 15.23 20.31 10.64
N ALA A 95 15.38 20.78 9.40
CA ALA A 95 16.11 20.06 8.36
C ALA A 95 17.61 19.92 8.74
N PRO A 96 18.11 18.70 8.96
CA PRO A 96 19.50 18.48 9.30
C PRO A 96 20.42 18.81 8.11
N ARG A 97 21.58 19.42 8.37
CA ARG A 97 22.58 19.69 7.31
C ARG A 97 23.25 18.42 6.77
N ARG A 98 23.31 17.36 7.57
CA ARG A 98 23.93 16.08 7.24
C ARG A 98 23.20 14.97 7.98
N LEU A 99 22.85 13.90 7.27
CA LEU A 99 22.36 12.65 7.82
C LEU A 99 23.48 11.62 7.71
N ILE A 100 23.74 10.89 8.80
CA ILE A 100 24.83 9.92 8.86
C ILE A 100 24.30 8.60 9.41
N VAL A 101 24.56 7.52 8.69
CA VAL A 101 24.25 6.15 9.13
C VAL A 101 25.45 5.61 9.90
N VAL A 102 25.21 5.23 11.15
CA VAL A 102 26.19 4.56 12.00
C VAL A 102 25.75 3.12 12.21
N SER A 103 26.70 2.19 12.22
CA SER A 103 26.42 0.76 12.47
C SER A 103 25.96 0.52 13.92
N SER A 104 26.35 1.40 14.85
CA SER A 104 25.85 1.41 16.22
C SER A 104 26.03 2.78 16.86
N LEU A 105 25.21 3.11 17.86
CA LEU A 105 25.42 4.32 18.67
C LEU A 105 26.30 3.96 19.87
N PRO A 106 27.46 4.62 20.08
CA PRO A 106 28.26 4.40 21.28
C PRO A 106 27.46 4.85 22.50
N ARG A 107 27.22 3.95 23.45
CA ARG A 107 26.37 4.20 24.63
C ARG A 107 27.14 4.04 25.93
N THR A 108 26.71 4.78 26.95
CA THR A 108 27.12 4.59 28.35
C THR A 108 26.46 3.34 28.94
N SER A 109 26.93 2.89 30.11
CA SER A 109 26.28 1.82 30.88
C SER A 109 24.82 2.14 31.28
N LEU A 110 24.44 3.43 31.24
CA LEU A 110 23.07 3.90 31.47
C LEU A 110 22.28 4.16 30.17
N GLY A 111 22.80 3.73 29.01
CA GLY A 111 22.10 3.79 27.72
C GLY A 111 22.14 5.14 26.99
N LYS A 112 22.72 6.19 27.60
CA LYS A 112 22.91 7.51 26.96
C LYS A 112 24.02 7.46 25.89
N VAL A 113 23.82 8.13 24.76
CA VAL A 113 24.82 8.22 23.69
C VAL A 113 26.07 8.97 24.15
N ARG A 114 27.25 8.38 23.95
CA ARG A 114 28.56 8.99 24.19
C ARG A 114 28.96 9.82 22.97
N ARG A 115 28.71 11.13 23.04
CA ARG A 115 28.94 12.03 21.90
C ARG A 115 30.40 12.15 21.49
N ARG A 116 31.36 12.02 22.41
CA ARG A 116 32.80 12.10 22.10
C ARG A 116 33.20 10.99 21.13
N ASP A 117 32.89 9.76 21.51
CA ASP A 117 33.18 8.54 20.75
C ASP A 117 32.47 8.56 19.38
N LEU A 118 31.25 9.12 19.33
CA LEU A 118 30.51 9.30 18.07
C LEU A 118 31.24 10.24 17.10
N VAL A 119 31.79 11.36 17.58
CA VAL A 119 32.47 12.34 16.70
C VAL A 119 33.73 11.74 16.07
N GLU A 120 34.50 10.94 16.81
CA GLU A 120 35.71 10.27 16.31
C GLU A 120 35.39 9.30 15.16
N GLU A 121 34.30 8.55 15.28
CA GLU A 121 33.81 7.63 14.25
C GLU A 121 33.30 8.37 12.99
N LEU A 122 32.73 9.57 13.18
CA LEU A 122 32.22 10.42 12.10
C LEU A 122 33.33 11.11 11.30
N THR A 123 34.43 11.51 11.95
CA THR A 123 35.59 12.15 11.28
C THR A 123 36.55 11.15 10.64
N SER A 124 36.48 9.87 10.98
CA SER A 124 37.38 8.82 10.43
C SER A 124 36.90 8.20 9.12
N ARG A 125 35.76 8.67 8.57
CA ARG A 125 35.10 8.15 7.36
C ARG A 125 35.07 9.15 6.19
N GLU A 126 35.87 10.23 6.26
CA GLU A 126 36.17 11.12 5.13
C GLU A 126 37.47 10.69 4.45
#